data_AF-A0A959FNM3-F1
#
_entry.id   AF-A0A959FNM3-F1
#
_cell.length_a   1.000
_cell.length_b   1.000
_cell.length_c   1.000
_cell.angle_alpha   90.00
_cell.angle_beta   90.00
_cell.angle_gamma   90.00
#
_symmetry.space_group_name_H-M   'P 1'
#
loop_
_entity.id
_entity.type
_entity.pdbx_description
1 polymer ?
#
loop_
_entity_poly.entity_id
_entity_poly.type
_entity_poly.pdbx_seq_one_letter_code
_entity_poly.pdbx_strand_id
1 'polypeptide(L)'
;MKKLFFLLMMTGLLTGLQAQESIPGQFDKLSLSGPMKVTVEVGPSASISMGEAGDAITWAVGEGALRITSKAEGDETPSLTLTVTELSAVAMSGAVILSVEHELMAEEFNLHADFQCIADLRLKAEKLNVHANHQSIINLTGEAEEFNLYLDQQSIFSGETLFCEEVNIKADHQSIATVNSTGAEI
;
A
#
# COMPACT_ATOMS: atom_id res chain seq x y z
N MET A 1 -14.84 43.39 49.37
CA MET A 1 -15.00 43.10 47.93
C MET A 1 -13.72 43.47 47.19
N LYS A 2 -13.02 42.45 46.66
CA LYS A 2 -12.08 42.49 45.52
C LYS A 2 -11.31 41.17 45.54
N LYS A 3 -11.68 40.21 44.68
CA LYS A 3 -10.80 39.11 44.28
C LYS A 3 -10.61 39.24 42.78
N LEU A 4 -9.39 39.65 42.44
CA LEU A 4 -8.83 39.74 41.10
C LEU A 4 -8.68 38.31 40.58
N PHE A 5 -9.39 37.97 39.50
CA PHE A 5 -9.14 36.72 38.78
C PHE A 5 -8.24 37.05 37.58
N PHE A 6 -7.01 36.53 37.64
CA PHE A 6 -6.09 36.46 36.51
C PHE A 6 -6.69 35.49 35.48
N LEU A 7 -6.89 35.95 34.25
CA LEU A 7 -7.18 35.09 33.11
C LEU A 7 -5.84 34.72 32.46
N LEU A 8 -5.37 33.49 32.67
CA LEU A 8 -4.32 32.91 31.86
C LEU A 8 -4.99 32.34 30.60
N MET A 9 -4.81 32.99 29.44
CA MET A 9 -5.09 32.34 28.16
C MET A 9 -4.01 31.28 27.94
N MET A 10 -4.32 30.01 28.19
CA MET A 10 -3.61 28.92 27.53
C MET A 10 -4.07 28.88 26.08
N THR A 11 -3.29 29.46 25.18
CA THR A 11 -3.30 29.10 23.76
C THR A 11 -2.77 27.67 23.64
N GLY A 12 -3.66 26.70 23.76
CA GLY A 12 -3.36 25.32 23.36
C GLY A 12 -3.21 25.27 21.84
N LEU A 13 -2.06 24.80 21.37
CA LEU A 13 -1.90 24.32 20.00
C LEU A 13 -2.95 23.23 19.76
N LEU A 14 -3.95 23.52 18.93
CA LEU A 14 -4.75 22.50 18.26
C LEU A 14 -3.88 21.92 17.14
N THR A 15 -2.98 21.00 17.48
CA THR A 15 -2.53 20.02 16.49
C THR A 15 -3.74 19.16 16.18
N GLY A 16 -4.27 19.25 14.95
CA GLY A 16 -5.42 18.47 14.54
C GLY A 16 -5.16 16.99 14.79
N LEU A 17 -5.91 16.39 15.72
CA LEU A 17 -6.05 14.95 15.76
C LEU A 17 -6.79 14.56 14.47
N GLN A 18 -6.09 13.98 13.51
CA GLN A 18 -6.77 13.23 12.46
C GLN A 18 -7.49 12.06 13.14
N ALA A 19 -8.78 11.92 12.84
CA ALA A 19 -9.60 10.89 13.47
C ALA A 19 -9.19 9.52 12.90
N GLN A 20 -8.60 8.69 13.76
CA GLN A 20 -8.35 7.28 13.47
C GLN A 20 -9.65 6.50 13.69
N GLU A 21 -10.09 5.78 12.66
CA GLU A 21 -11.29 4.96 12.69
C GLU A 21 -10.92 3.47 12.73
N SER A 22 -11.53 2.71 13.64
CA SER A 22 -11.35 1.26 13.69
C SER A 22 -12.14 0.60 12.58
N ILE A 23 -11.51 -0.34 11.87
CA ILE A 23 -12.15 -1.08 10.79
C ILE A 23 -12.78 -2.36 11.36
N PRO A 24 -14.11 -2.53 11.29
CA PRO A 24 -14.76 -3.73 11.77
C PRO A 24 -14.58 -4.90 10.80
N GLY A 25 -14.44 -6.11 11.35
CA GLY A 25 -14.30 -7.35 10.58
C GLY A 25 -12.85 -7.77 10.35
N GLN A 26 -12.68 -8.97 9.81
CA GLN A 26 -11.38 -9.51 9.43
C GLN A 26 -11.23 -9.41 7.91
N PHE A 27 -10.06 -9.00 7.47
CA PHE A 27 -9.65 -9.00 6.06
C PHE A 27 -8.14 -9.25 6.00
N ASP A 28 -7.71 -9.91 4.94
CA ASP A 28 -6.32 -10.12 4.58
C ASP A 28 -6.01 -9.57 3.17
N LYS A 29 -7.02 -9.02 2.50
CA LYS A 29 -6.91 -8.49 1.14
C LYS A 29 -7.22 -7.01 1.10
N LEU A 30 -6.51 -6.29 0.27
CA LEU A 30 -6.71 -4.87 0.02
C LEU A 30 -7.07 -4.64 -1.46
N SER A 31 -8.10 -3.84 -1.71
CA SER A 31 -8.48 -3.40 -3.05
C SER A 31 -8.54 -1.88 -3.08
N LEU A 32 -7.67 -1.25 -3.85
CA LEU A 32 -7.50 0.20 -3.98
C LEU A 32 -7.92 0.63 -5.37
N SER A 33 -8.78 1.64 -5.48
CA SER A 33 -9.25 2.13 -6.78
C SER A 33 -9.37 3.65 -6.84
N GLY A 34 -8.79 4.25 -7.88
CA GLY A 34 -8.79 5.68 -8.11
C GLY A 34 -7.55 6.39 -7.54
N PRO A 35 -7.39 7.69 -7.81
CA PRO A 35 -6.19 8.42 -7.47
C PRO A 35 -6.12 8.61 -5.95
N MET A 36 -5.10 8.02 -5.32
CA MET A 36 -4.86 8.14 -3.88
C MET A 36 -3.41 7.75 -3.52
N LYS A 37 -2.97 8.22 -2.35
CA LYS A 37 -1.76 7.75 -1.66
C LYS A 37 -2.16 6.92 -0.44
N VAL A 38 -1.59 5.74 -0.30
CA VAL A 38 -1.87 4.84 0.81
C VAL A 38 -0.55 4.46 1.45
N THR A 39 -0.42 4.76 2.75
CA THR A 39 0.67 4.21 3.58
C THR A 39 0.11 3.05 4.38
N VAL A 40 0.76 1.89 4.33
CA VAL A 40 0.39 0.71 5.11
C VAL A 40 1.36 0.48 6.25
N GLU A 41 0.81 0.24 7.43
CA GLU A 41 1.53 -0.13 8.65
C GLU A 41 0.99 -1.46 9.19
N VAL A 42 1.85 -2.27 9.80
CA VAL A 42 1.43 -3.48 10.51
C VAL A 42 1.24 -3.17 11.99
N GLY A 43 0.08 -3.51 12.54
CA GLY A 43 -0.27 -3.26 13.93
C GLY A 43 -1.19 -4.31 14.52
N PRO A 44 -1.50 -4.20 15.83
CA PRO A 44 -2.29 -5.21 16.54
C PRO A 44 -3.78 -5.21 16.17
N SER A 45 -4.24 -4.18 15.46
CA SER A 45 -5.64 -4.02 15.05
C SER A 45 -5.75 -3.20 13.77
N ALA A 46 -6.73 -3.51 12.93
CA ALA A 46 -6.98 -2.76 11.70
C ALA A 46 -7.60 -1.39 11.98
N SER A 47 -7.06 -0.36 11.34
CA SER A 47 -7.56 1.01 11.47
C SER A 47 -7.21 1.86 10.25
N ILE A 48 -7.98 2.91 10.01
CA ILE A 48 -7.73 3.88 8.95
C ILE A 48 -7.63 5.29 9.53
N SER A 49 -6.64 6.06 9.08
CA SER A 49 -6.51 7.48 9.38
C SER A 49 -6.51 8.26 8.09
N MET A 50 -7.47 9.16 7.93
CA MET A 50 -7.59 9.98 6.73
C MET A 50 -6.56 11.12 6.75
N GLY A 51 -5.86 11.28 5.63
CA GLY A 51 -4.91 12.35 5.36
C GLY A 51 -5.53 13.53 4.63
N GLU A 52 -4.75 14.14 3.75
CA GLU A 52 -5.21 15.19 2.82
C GLU A 52 -6.36 14.68 1.94
N ALA A 53 -7.35 15.55 1.66
CA ALA A 53 -8.53 15.27 0.83
C ALA A 53 -9.25 13.93 1.14
N GLY A 54 -9.28 13.54 2.43
CA GLY A 54 -9.84 12.26 2.86
C GLY A 54 -11.35 12.10 2.67
N ASP A 55 -12.08 13.19 2.47
CA ASP A 55 -13.53 13.19 2.16
C ASP A 55 -13.85 12.62 0.78
N ALA A 56 -12.87 12.59 -0.12
CA ALA A 56 -12.99 11.94 -1.42
C ALA A 56 -12.82 10.40 -1.35
N ILE A 57 -12.41 9.87 -0.20
CA ILE A 57 -12.17 8.44 0.02
C ILE A 57 -13.38 7.78 0.67
N THR A 58 -13.75 6.62 0.14
CA THR A 58 -14.77 5.73 0.71
C THR A 58 -14.18 4.35 0.91
N TRP A 59 -14.62 3.63 1.93
CA TRP A 59 -14.13 2.28 2.20
C TRP A 59 -15.25 1.36 2.73
N ALA A 60 -15.08 0.06 2.50
CA ALA A 60 -15.97 -0.98 3.02
C ALA A 60 -15.22 -2.32 3.13
N VAL A 61 -15.60 -3.12 4.12
CA VAL A 61 -15.12 -4.50 4.26
C VAL A 61 -16.17 -5.47 3.72
N GLY A 62 -15.76 -6.40 2.88
CA GLY A 62 -16.62 -7.45 2.36
C GLY A 62 -15.81 -8.56 1.69
N GLU A 63 -16.29 -9.81 1.81
CA GLU A 63 -15.67 -10.98 1.16
C GLU A 63 -14.19 -11.20 1.53
N GLY A 64 -13.80 -10.80 2.76
CA GLY A 64 -12.42 -10.89 3.24
C GLY A 64 -11.47 -9.80 2.71
N ALA A 65 -12.00 -8.80 2.01
CA ALA A 65 -11.22 -7.68 1.49
C ALA A 65 -11.69 -6.34 2.06
N LEU A 66 -10.73 -5.46 2.37
CA LEU A 66 -10.96 -4.03 2.54
C LEU A 66 -10.92 -3.38 1.15
N ARG A 67 -12.02 -2.79 0.72
CA ARG A 67 -12.13 -2.03 -0.52
C ARG A 67 -12.06 -0.55 -0.20
N ILE A 68 -11.15 0.18 -0.82
CA ILE A 68 -10.97 1.62 -0.69
C ILE A 68 -11.06 2.25 -2.08
N THR A 69 -11.87 3.30 -2.22
CA THR A 69 -12.08 3.99 -3.49
C THR A 69 -11.99 5.49 -3.30
N SER A 70 -11.26 6.15 -4.19
CA SER A 70 -11.17 7.60 -4.28
C SER A 70 -11.92 8.08 -5.53
N LYS A 71 -12.70 9.15 -5.37
CA LYS A 71 -13.35 9.88 -6.47
C LYS A 71 -12.82 11.29 -6.63
N ALA A 72 -11.58 11.55 -6.17
CA ALA A 72 -11.01 12.87 -6.27
C ALA A 72 -10.98 13.39 -7.71
N GLU A 73 -11.38 14.65 -7.85
CA GLU A 73 -11.32 15.42 -9.09
C GLU A 73 -10.41 16.64 -8.83
N GLY A 74 -9.47 16.92 -9.73
CA GLY A 74 -8.54 18.06 -9.60
C GLY A 74 -7.12 17.68 -9.18
N ASP A 75 -6.38 18.65 -8.63
CA ASP A 75 -4.93 18.54 -8.43
C ASP A 75 -4.52 17.94 -7.07
N GLU A 76 -5.44 17.87 -6.10
CA GLU A 76 -5.15 17.29 -4.79
C GLU A 76 -5.31 15.77 -4.84
N THR A 77 -4.27 15.04 -4.42
CA THR A 77 -4.32 13.57 -4.33
C THR A 77 -4.66 13.16 -2.91
N PRO A 78 -5.83 12.51 -2.67
CA PRO A 78 -6.20 12.03 -1.35
C PRO A 78 -5.16 11.10 -0.75
N SER A 79 -5.03 11.13 0.57
CA SER A 79 -4.11 10.25 1.30
C SER A 79 -4.78 9.59 2.50
N LEU A 80 -4.27 8.43 2.88
CA LEU A 80 -4.65 7.74 4.10
C LEU A 80 -3.48 6.88 4.63
N THR A 81 -3.49 6.64 5.94
CA THR A 81 -2.69 5.59 6.57
C THR A 81 -3.61 4.44 6.96
N LEU A 82 -3.26 3.23 6.55
CA LEU A 82 -3.97 2.00 6.85
C LEU A 82 -3.10 1.13 7.77
N THR A 83 -3.56 0.89 8.98
CA THR A 83 -2.99 -0.16 9.83
C THR A 83 -3.70 -1.48 9.51
N VAL A 84 -2.92 -2.52 9.24
CA VAL A 84 -3.39 -3.90 9.01
C VAL A 84 -2.78 -4.84 10.03
N THR A 85 -3.43 -5.97 10.30
CA THR A 85 -2.84 -7.05 11.11
C THR A 85 -2.03 -8.01 10.26
N GLU A 86 -2.47 -8.25 9.03
CA GLU A 86 -1.89 -9.14 8.03
C GLU A 86 -2.36 -8.72 6.63
N LEU A 87 -1.60 -9.06 5.59
CA LEU A 87 -2.04 -8.95 4.20
C LEU A 87 -1.49 -10.11 3.38
N SER A 88 -2.37 -10.76 2.63
CA SER A 88 -2.06 -11.82 1.64
C SER A 88 -2.22 -11.33 0.20
N ALA A 89 -2.95 -10.24 -0.03
CA ALA A 89 -3.07 -9.66 -1.36
C ALA A 89 -3.36 -8.16 -1.39
N VAL A 90 -2.88 -7.51 -2.44
CA VAL A 90 -3.21 -6.13 -2.80
C VAL A 90 -3.55 -6.06 -4.28
N ALA A 91 -4.72 -5.52 -4.60
CA ALA A 91 -5.11 -5.12 -5.94
C ALA A 91 -5.26 -3.60 -6.00
N MET A 92 -4.59 -2.95 -6.95
CA MET A 92 -4.62 -1.50 -7.12
C MET A 92 -4.89 -1.11 -8.57
N SER A 93 -5.71 -0.07 -8.77
CA SER A 93 -6.05 0.42 -10.10
C SER A 93 -6.31 1.92 -10.11
N GLY A 94 -5.82 2.61 -11.14
CA GLY A 94 -6.17 4.00 -11.43
C GLY A 94 -5.34 5.04 -10.66
N ALA A 95 -4.02 5.02 -10.85
CA ALA A 95 -3.07 5.98 -10.27
C ALA A 95 -3.01 5.95 -8.73
N VAL A 96 -3.01 4.74 -8.15
CA VAL A 96 -2.75 4.53 -6.73
C VAL A 96 -1.25 4.57 -6.47
N ILE A 97 -0.83 5.24 -5.41
CA ILE A 97 0.53 5.15 -4.85
C ILE A 97 0.41 4.42 -3.51
N LEU A 98 1.02 3.25 -3.40
CA LEU A 98 1.07 2.44 -2.19
C LEU A 98 2.50 2.38 -1.65
N SER A 99 2.68 2.71 -0.38
CA SER A 99 3.92 2.44 0.35
C SER A 99 3.64 1.61 1.60
N VAL A 100 4.61 0.80 2.00
CA VAL A 100 4.58 0.09 3.28
C VAL A 100 5.77 0.51 4.11
N GLU A 101 5.55 0.92 5.36
CA GLU A 101 6.65 1.39 6.22
C GLU A 101 7.50 0.25 6.81
N HIS A 102 6.89 -0.90 7.04
CA HIS A 102 7.48 -2.04 7.72
C HIS A 102 7.40 -3.30 6.86
N GLU A 103 8.19 -4.32 7.19
CA GLU A 103 8.18 -5.58 6.46
C GLU A 103 6.85 -6.33 6.65
N LEU A 104 6.16 -6.63 5.56
CA LEU A 104 4.99 -7.52 5.54
C LEU A 104 5.45 -8.97 5.59
N MET A 105 4.79 -9.76 6.43
CA MET A 105 5.02 -11.20 6.53
C MET A 105 3.80 -11.92 5.96
N ALA A 106 4.01 -12.83 5.01
CA ALA A 106 2.94 -13.64 4.44
C ALA A 106 3.47 -15.03 4.05
N GLU A 107 2.62 -16.05 4.02
CA GLU A 107 2.98 -17.32 3.35
C GLU A 107 2.97 -17.09 1.83
N GLU A 108 1.85 -16.57 1.32
CA GLU A 108 1.68 -16.17 -0.07
C GLU A 108 1.24 -14.70 -0.13
N PHE A 109 1.91 -13.91 -0.96
CA PHE A 109 1.55 -12.53 -1.23
C PHE A 109 1.28 -12.29 -2.72
N ASN A 110 0.10 -11.74 -3.02
CA ASN A 110 -0.34 -11.44 -4.38
C ASN A 110 -0.48 -9.93 -4.59
N LEU A 111 0.31 -9.35 -5.49
CA LEU A 111 0.22 -7.96 -5.90
C LEU A 111 -0.30 -7.85 -7.34
N HIS A 112 -1.39 -7.13 -7.54
CA HIS A 112 -1.89 -6.76 -8.85
C HIS A 112 -1.96 -5.24 -8.96
N ALA A 113 -1.23 -4.67 -9.92
CA ALA A 113 -1.19 -3.23 -10.17
C ALA A 113 -1.58 -2.92 -11.62
N ASP A 114 -2.57 -2.05 -11.80
CA ASP A 114 -3.10 -1.71 -13.11
C ASP A 114 -3.30 -0.20 -13.27
N PHE A 115 -3.12 0.33 -14.46
CA PHE A 115 -3.27 1.75 -14.79
C PHE A 115 -2.44 2.70 -13.90
N GLN A 116 -1.15 2.83 -14.22
CA GLN A 116 -0.24 3.85 -13.67
C GLN A 116 -0.11 3.83 -12.14
N CYS A 117 -0.21 2.65 -11.54
CA CYS A 117 -0.01 2.50 -10.11
C CYS A 117 1.48 2.49 -9.76
N ILE A 118 1.81 2.93 -8.53
CA ILE A 118 3.14 2.85 -7.96
C ILE A 118 3.05 2.07 -6.65
N ALA A 119 3.88 1.05 -6.48
CA ALA A 119 3.96 0.29 -5.23
C ALA A 119 5.41 0.20 -4.74
N ASP A 120 5.64 0.65 -3.50
CA ASP A 120 6.90 0.56 -2.77
C ASP A 120 6.70 -0.33 -1.55
N LEU A 121 7.04 -1.62 -1.67
CA LEU A 121 6.77 -2.60 -0.60
C LEU A 121 8.06 -3.24 -0.08
N ARG A 122 8.02 -3.60 1.19
CA ARG A 122 9.01 -4.46 1.84
C ARG A 122 8.30 -5.69 2.38
N LEU A 123 8.73 -6.89 2.00
CA LEU A 123 8.04 -8.12 2.37
C LEU A 123 8.98 -9.30 2.58
N LYS A 124 8.50 -10.27 3.35
CA LYS A 124 9.02 -11.63 3.43
C LYS A 124 7.87 -12.59 3.15
N ALA A 125 8.03 -13.44 2.13
CA ALA A 125 7.04 -14.44 1.75
C ALA A 125 7.65 -15.79 1.40
N GLU A 126 6.87 -16.87 1.45
CA GLU A 126 7.28 -18.11 0.78
C GLU A 126 7.01 -17.95 -0.72
N LYS A 127 5.83 -17.44 -1.07
CA LYS A 127 5.43 -17.21 -2.47
C LYS A 127 5.05 -15.77 -2.72
N LEU A 128 5.66 -15.17 -3.73
CA LEU A 128 5.37 -13.81 -4.18
C LEU A 128 4.90 -13.84 -5.64
N ASN A 129 3.68 -13.36 -5.87
CA ASN A 129 3.13 -13.20 -7.21
C ASN A 129 2.89 -11.71 -7.49
N VAL A 130 3.49 -11.19 -8.55
CA VAL A 130 3.34 -9.80 -8.97
C VAL A 130 2.84 -9.74 -10.40
N HIS A 131 1.75 -9.03 -10.62
CA HIS A 131 1.24 -8.65 -11.93
C HIS A 131 1.20 -7.12 -12.01
N ALA A 132 1.97 -6.52 -12.91
CA ALA A 132 1.88 -5.09 -13.19
C ALA A 132 1.56 -4.83 -14.67
N ASN A 133 0.56 -3.97 -14.91
CA ASN A 133 0.08 -3.65 -16.25
C ASN A 133 -0.11 -2.12 -16.41
N HIS A 134 -0.15 -1.68 -17.67
CA HIS A 134 -0.42 -0.29 -18.08
C HIS A 134 0.43 0.75 -17.33
N GLN A 135 1.74 0.78 -17.59
CA GLN A 135 2.68 1.79 -17.06
C GLN A 135 2.77 1.82 -15.53
N SER A 136 2.56 0.68 -14.87
CA SER A 136 2.70 0.58 -13.41
C SER A 136 4.17 0.37 -13.02
N ILE A 137 4.55 0.90 -11.86
CA ILE A 137 5.93 0.86 -11.33
C ILE A 137 5.91 0.15 -9.98
N ILE A 138 6.69 -0.92 -9.86
CA ILE A 138 6.75 -1.72 -8.65
C ILE A 138 8.19 -1.79 -8.15
N ASN A 139 8.40 -1.39 -6.90
CA ASN A 139 9.66 -1.49 -6.18
C ASN A 139 9.49 -2.43 -4.99
N LEU A 140 10.20 -3.56 -4.99
CA LEU A 140 10.15 -4.55 -3.91
C LEU A 140 11.52 -4.77 -3.27
N THR A 141 11.51 -4.95 -1.95
CA THR A 141 12.68 -5.32 -1.15
C THR A 141 12.31 -6.43 -0.18
N GLY A 142 13.28 -7.24 0.24
CA GLY A 142 13.10 -8.30 1.25
C GLY A 142 13.41 -9.70 0.72
N GLU A 143 12.59 -10.69 1.05
CA GLU A 143 12.86 -12.12 0.80
C GLU A 143 11.62 -12.85 0.25
N ALA A 144 11.80 -13.72 -0.74
CA ALA A 144 10.81 -14.69 -1.18
C ALA A 144 11.46 -16.05 -1.43
N GLU A 145 10.77 -17.18 -1.29
CA GLU A 145 11.31 -18.45 -1.80
C GLU A 145 11.03 -18.54 -3.31
N GLU A 146 9.76 -18.46 -3.69
CA GLU A 146 9.29 -18.46 -5.08
C GLU A 146 8.78 -17.07 -5.49
N PHE A 147 9.34 -16.51 -6.57
CA PHE A 147 8.91 -15.21 -7.11
C PHE A 147 8.43 -15.34 -8.57
N ASN A 148 7.14 -15.09 -8.78
CA ASN A 148 6.52 -14.99 -10.10
C ASN A 148 6.21 -13.53 -10.45
N LEU A 149 6.74 -13.07 -11.58
CA LEU A 149 6.56 -11.72 -12.09
C LEU A 149 5.96 -11.73 -13.49
N TYR A 150 4.82 -11.06 -13.64
CA TYR A 150 4.24 -10.73 -14.94
C TYR A 150 4.17 -9.21 -15.12
N LEU A 151 4.83 -8.72 -16.17
CA LEU A 151 4.80 -7.32 -16.58
C LEU A 151 4.24 -7.18 -17.98
N ASP A 152 3.36 -6.21 -18.16
CA ASP A 152 2.82 -5.87 -19.47
C ASP A 152 2.66 -4.36 -19.66
N GLN A 153 2.62 -3.93 -20.92
CA GLN A 153 2.34 -2.56 -21.36
C GLN A 153 3.18 -1.50 -20.66
N GLN A 154 4.50 -1.52 -20.90
CA GLN A 154 5.47 -0.54 -20.41
C GLN A 154 5.56 -0.46 -18.87
N SER A 155 5.27 -1.55 -18.17
CA SER A 155 5.40 -1.60 -16.71
C SER A 155 6.85 -1.85 -16.29
N ILE A 156 7.22 -1.36 -15.11
CA ILE A 156 8.58 -1.42 -14.59
C ILE A 156 8.58 -2.12 -13.24
N PHE A 157 9.51 -3.05 -13.06
CA PHE A 157 9.81 -3.68 -11.78
C PHE A 157 11.26 -3.45 -11.37
N SER A 158 11.47 -3.09 -10.10
CA SER A 158 12.78 -3.01 -9.46
C SER A 158 12.79 -3.85 -8.18
N GLY A 159 13.65 -4.86 -8.14
CA GLY A 159 13.85 -5.77 -7.01
C GLY A 159 15.32 -6.11 -6.78
N GLU A 160 16.23 -5.16 -6.93
CA GLU A 160 17.68 -5.37 -6.72
C GLU A 160 18.03 -5.84 -5.30
N THR A 161 17.14 -5.60 -4.34
CA THR A 161 17.29 -6.01 -2.93
C THR A 161 16.18 -6.96 -2.47
N LEU A 162 15.50 -7.59 -3.43
CA LEU A 162 14.61 -8.72 -3.20
C LEU A 162 15.40 -10.01 -3.44
N PHE A 163 15.61 -10.82 -2.39
CA PHE A 163 16.32 -12.09 -2.48
C PHE A 163 15.32 -13.22 -2.71
N CYS A 164 15.56 -14.03 -3.74
CA CYS A 164 14.70 -15.16 -4.11
C CYS A 164 15.50 -16.44 -4.35
N GLU A 165 14.89 -17.60 -4.06
CA GLU A 165 15.45 -18.92 -4.42
C GLU A 165 15.02 -19.36 -5.84
N GLU A 166 13.80 -19.04 -6.24
CA GLU A 166 13.26 -19.29 -7.58
C GLU A 166 12.66 -18.01 -8.15
N VAL A 167 12.95 -17.72 -9.43
CA VAL A 167 12.50 -16.51 -10.11
C VAL A 167 11.95 -16.83 -11.50
N ASN A 168 10.65 -16.59 -11.67
CA ASN A 168 9.93 -16.77 -12.93
C ASN A 168 9.45 -15.40 -13.44
N ILE A 169 9.99 -14.94 -14.58
CA ILE A 169 9.67 -13.61 -15.13
C ILE A 169 9.11 -13.71 -16.54
N LYS A 170 8.01 -13.00 -16.77
CA LYS A 170 7.48 -12.72 -18.10
C LYS A 170 7.23 -11.22 -18.24
N ALA A 171 7.99 -10.57 -19.12
CA ALA A 171 7.89 -9.14 -19.40
C ALA A 171 7.57 -8.90 -20.88
N ASP A 172 6.36 -8.41 -21.15
CA ASP A 172 5.83 -8.17 -22.49
C ASP A 172 5.74 -6.65 -22.79
N HIS A 173 5.59 -6.30 -24.07
CA HIS A 173 5.30 -4.93 -24.55
C HIS A 173 6.14 -3.80 -23.91
N GLN A 174 7.47 -3.90 -24.07
CA GLN A 174 8.45 -2.90 -23.61
C GLN A 174 8.54 -2.74 -22.08
N SER A 175 8.08 -3.73 -21.32
CA SER A 175 8.25 -3.75 -19.87
C SER A 175 9.70 -4.07 -19.47
N ILE A 176 10.09 -3.60 -18.29
CA ILE A 176 11.46 -3.74 -17.76
C ILE A 176 11.39 -4.38 -16.38
N ALA A 177 12.16 -5.43 -16.17
CA ALA A 177 12.37 -6.03 -14.85
C ALA A 177 13.84 -6.02 -14.48
N THR A 178 14.16 -5.43 -13.34
CA THR A 178 15.47 -5.55 -12.69
C THR A 178 15.30 -6.41 -11.44
N VAL A 179 15.99 -7.56 -11.39
CA VAL A 179 15.90 -8.51 -10.28
C VAL A 179 17.29 -8.89 -9.77
N ASN A 180 17.37 -9.24 -8.49
CA ASN A 180 18.54 -9.88 -7.92
C ASN A 180 18.38 -11.40 -7.99
N SER A 181 19.30 -12.09 -8.66
CA SER A 181 19.30 -13.55 -8.80
C SER A 181 20.39 -14.24 -7.98
N THR A 182 21.03 -13.54 -7.03
CA THR A 182 22.15 -14.11 -6.27
C THR A 182 21.65 -15.24 -5.38
N GLY A 183 21.77 -16.49 -5.86
CA GLY A 183 21.30 -17.70 -5.18
C GLY A 183 20.11 -18.39 -5.87
N ALA A 184 19.49 -17.76 -6.87
CA ALA A 184 18.36 -18.36 -7.57
C ALA A 184 18.82 -19.33 -8.67
N GLU A 185 18.16 -20.50 -8.80
CA GLU A 185 18.24 -21.28 -10.04
C GLU A 185 17.44 -20.53 -11.11
N ILE A 186 18.12 -20.06 -12.17
CA ILE A 186 17.49 -19.41 -13.35
C ILE A 186 17.37 -20.41 -14.49
#